data_AF-A0A1C5LY11-F1
#
_entry.id   AF-A0A1C5LY11-F1
#
_cell.length_a   1.000
_cell.length_b   1.000
_cell.length_c   1.000
_cell.angle_alpha   90.00
_cell.angle_beta   90.00
_cell.angle_gamma   90.00
#
_symmetry.space_group_name_H-M   'P 1'
#
loop_
_entity.id
_entity.type
_entity.pdbx_description
1 polymer ?
#
loop_
_entity_poly.entity_id
_entity_poly.type
_entity_poly.pdbx_seq_one_letter_code
_entity_poly.pdbx_strand_id
1 'polypeptide(L)'
;MKITIKTKDTDISMPVPLAMADMAIRTVPDKVFRKAAEKLGRPYDCLVSREMISLIFSECRDVFRGCKGLEILHIEGHDGTFISITL
;
A
#
# COMPACT_ATOMS: atom_id res chain seq x y z
N MET A 1 -9.14 7.81 2.37
CA MET A 1 -8.22 6.81 1.81
C MET A 1 -8.91 6.04 0.71
N LYS A 2 -8.14 5.73 -0.33
CA LYS A 2 -8.57 4.99 -1.50
C LYS A 2 -7.48 3.98 -1.85
N ILE A 3 -7.87 2.73 -2.05
CA ILE A 3 -6.99 1.71 -2.62
C ILE A 3 -7.34 1.58 -4.10
N THR A 4 -6.35 1.75 -4.95
CA THR A 4 -6.49 1.59 -6.41
C THR A 4 -5.65 0.41 -6.85
N ILE A 5 -6.27 -0.53 -7.56
CA ILE A 5 -5.62 -1.69 -8.15
C ILE A 5 -5.90 -1.62 -9.65
N LYS A 6 -4.86 -1.40 -10.44
CA LYS A 6 -4.93 -1.50 -11.89
C LYS A 6 -4.09 -2.67 -12.37
N THR A 7 -4.69 -3.49 -13.20
CA THR A 7 -4.08 -4.59 -13.94
C THR A 7 -4.64 -4.57 -15.36
N LYS A 8 -4.17 -5.45 -16.26
CA LYS A 8 -4.73 -5.58 -17.62
C LYS A 8 -6.23 -5.89 -17.63
N ASP A 9 -6.69 -6.70 -16.67
CA ASP A 9 -8.05 -7.25 -16.66
C ASP A 9 -8.92 -6.68 -15.53
N THR A 10 -8.39 -5.77 -14.71
CA THR A 10 -9.06 -5.29 -13.50
C THR A 10 -8.63 -3.87 -13.18
N ASP A 11 -9.62 -2.98 -13.05
CA ASP A 11 -9.47 -1.60 -12.56
C ASP A 11 -10.43 -1.43 -11.38
N ILE A 12 -9.91 -1.58 -10.16
CA ILE A 12 -10.68 -1.45 -8.93
C ILE A 12 -10.21 -0.21 -8.20
N SER A 13 -11.16 0.65 -7.84
CA SER A 13 -10.92 1.75 -6.92
C SER A 13 -11.92 1.64 -5.78
N MET A 14 -11.44 1.33 -4.57
CA MET A 14 -12.29 1.20 -3.39
C MET A 14 -11.99 2.32 -2.39
N PRO A 15 -13.01 3.05 -1.92
CA PRO A 15 -12.86 3.91 -0.76
C PRO A 15 -12.72 3.02 0.48
N VAL A 16 -11.67 3.25 1.26
CA VAL A 16 -11.44 2.54 2.52
C VAL A 16 -11.46 3.55 3.66
N PRO A 17 -12.33 3.39 4.68
CA PRO A 17 -12.24 4.19 5.88
C PRO A 17 -10.84 4.05 6.48
N LEU A 18 -10.21 5.16 6.84
CA LEU A 18 -8.87 5.15 7.43
C LEU A 18 -8.77 4.24 8.66
N ALA A 19 -9.87 4.11 9.42
CA ALA A 19 -9.98 3.20 10.55
C ALA A 19 -9.82 1.70 10.18
N MET A 20 -10.10 1.33 8.93
CA MET A 20 -10.01 -0.03 8.40
C MET A 20 -8.75 -0.26 7.56
N ALA A 21 -7.85 0.72 7.49
CA ALA A 21 -6.63 0.62 6.67
C ALA A 21 -5.76 -0.56 7.07
N ASP A 22 -5.55 -0.78 8.37
CA ASP A 22 -4.79 -1.93 8.88
C ASP A 22 -5.41 -3.26 8.43
N MET A 23 -6.73 -3.38 8.54
CA MET A 23 -7.45 -4.57 8.10
C MET A 23 -7.26 -4.80 6.59
N ALA A 24 -7.36 -3.75 5.77
CA ALA A 24 -7.14 -3.85 4.34
C ALA A 24 -5.70 -4.29 4.02
N ILE A 25 -4.69 -3.72 4.67
CA ILE A 25 -3.27 -4.09 4.49
C ILE A 25 -3.03 -5.56 4.82
N ARG A 26 -3.64 -6.07 5.90
CA ARG A 26 -3.52 -7.48 6.29
C ARG A 26 -4.06 -8.46 5.25
N THR A 27 -5.02 -8.04 4.42
CA THR A 27 -5.55 -8.88 3.33
C THR A 27 -4.65 -8.94 2.11
N VAL A 28 -3.65 -8.04 2.01
CA VAL A 28 -2.72 -8.02 0.87
C VAL A 28 -1.79 -9.25 0.94
N PRO A 29 -1.69 -10.04 -0.15
CA PRO A 29 -0.83 -11.22 -0.18
C PRO A 29 0.66 -10.90 0.00
N ASP A 30 1.41 -11.75 0.72
CA ASP A 30 2.84 -11.54 1.01
C ASP A 30 3.72 -11.42 -0.24
N LYS A 31 3.31 -12.07 -1.33
CA LYS A 31 3.98 -11.95 -2.65
C LYS A 31 4.06 -10.51 -3.16
N VAL A 32 3.12 -9.62 -2.77
CA VAL A 32 3.11 -8.22 -3.17
C VAL A 32 4.23 -7.46 -2.45
N PHE A 33 4.31 -7.62 -1.12
CA PHE A 33 5.36 -7.01 -0.31
C PHE A 33 6.75 -7.52 -0.70
N ARG A 34 6.89 -8.82 -0.94
CA ARG A 34 8.16 -9.40 -1.42
C ARG A 34 8.61 -8.81 -2.76
N LYS A 35 7.71 -8.69 -3.74
CA LYS A 35 8.02 -8.05 -5.03
C LYS A 35 8.41 -6.58 -4.86
N ALA A 36 7.78 -5.87 -3.94
CA ALA A 36 8.12 -4.48 -3.65
C ALA A 36 9.50 -4.35 -2.97
N ALA A 37 9.81 -5.24 -2.01
CA ALA A 37 11.13 -5.32 -1.38
C ALA A 37 12.23 -5.66 -2.39
N GLU A 38 11.98 -6.62 -3.29
CA GLU A 38 12.90 -6.98 -4.38
C GLU A 38 13.23 -5.78 -5.30
N LYS A 39 12.25 -4.88 -5.55
CA LYS A 39 12.46 -3.67 -6.36
C LYS A 39 13.23 -2.57 -5.65
N LEU A 40 12.97 -2.39 -4.35
CA LEU A 40 13.70 -1.41 -3.53
C LEU A 40 15.17 -1.80 -3.39
N GLY A 41 15.44 -3.09 -3.23
CA GLY A 41 16.78 -3.60 -3.02
C GLY A 41 17.38 -3.16 -1.68
N ARG A 42 18.58 -3.67 -1.38
CA ARG A 42 19.27 -3.31 -0.13
C ARG A 42 19.74 -1.85 -0.16
N PRO A 43 19.73 -1.15 0.99
CA PRO A 43 19.36 -1.64 2.32
C PRO A 43 17.87 -1.47 2.67
N TYR A 44 17.05 -1.01 1.72
CA TYR A 44 15.69 -0.54 2.00
C TYR A 44 14.62 -1.63 1.85
N ASP A 45 14.99 -2.78 1.30
CA ASP A 45 14.16 -4.00 1.24
C ASP A 45 13.58 -4.38 2.61
N CYS A 46 14.34 -4.19 3.69
CA CYS A 46 13.89 -4.44 5.06
C CYS A 46 12.74 -3.53 5.54
N LEU A 47 12.48 -2.41 4.86
CA LEU A 47 11.43 -1.45 5.24
C LEU A 47 10.07 -1.83 4.65
N VAL A 48 10.00 -2.87 3.81
CA VAL A 48 8.77 -3.26 3.12
C VAL A 48 8.37 -4.68 3.51
N SER A 49 7.54 -4.76 4.54
CA SER A 49 6.84 -5.97 4.96
C SER A 49 5.38 -5.65 5.29
N ARG A 50 4.51 -6.67 5.34
CA ARG A 50 3.12 -6.48 5.77
C ARG A 50 3.07 -5.86 7.16
N GLU A 51 3.90 -6.35 8.08
CA GLU A 51 3.97 -5.92 9.48
C GLU A 51 4.42 -4.47 9.59
N MET A 52 5.47 -4.09 8.84
CA MET A 52 5.99 -2.72 8.86
C MET A 52 4.95 -1.72 8.33
N ILE A 53 4.29 -2.05 7.22
CA ILE A 53 3.25 -1.21 6.64
C ILE A 53 2.01 -1.16 7.54
N SER A 54 1.59 -2.29 8.12
CA SER A 54 0.50 -2.36 9.11
C SER A 54 0.78 -1.47 10.32
N LEU A 55 1.98 -1.53 10.88
CA LEU A 55 2.42 -0.72 12.01
C LEU A 55 2.39 0.79 11.69
N ILE A 56 2.91 1.18 10.53
CA ILE A 56 2.90 2.59 10.11
C ILE A 56 1.46 3.13 10.06
N PHE A 57 0.51 2.34 9.55
CA PHE A 57 -0.89 2.76 9.45
C PHE A 57 -1.66 2.69 10.77
N SER A 58 -1.26 1.83 11.71
CA SER A 58 -1.84 1.84 13.07
C SER A 58 -1.38 3.08 13.84
N GLU A 59 -0.07 3.34 13.85
CA GLU A 59 0.53 4.38 14.69
C GLU A 59 0.38 5.79 14.11
N CYS A 60 0.45 5.94 12.78
CA CYS A 60 0.40 7.27 12.14
C CYS A 60 -1.01 7.68 11.70
N ARG A 61 -2.06 7.02 12.20
CA ARG A 61 -3.45 7.25 11.76
C ARG A 61 -3.89 8.72 11.89
N ASP A 62 -3.56 9.38 12.99
CA ASP A 62 -3.95 10.77 13.21
C ASP A 62 -3.19 11.73 12.30
N VAL A 63 -1.92 11.45 12.00
CA VAL A 63 -1.13 12.18 11.00
C VAL A 63 -1.79 12.03 9.62
N PHE A 64 -2.15 10.79 9.24
CA PHE A 64 -2.77 10.50 7.96
C PHE A 64 -4.16 11.10 7.78
N ARG A 65 -4.90 11.37 8.87
CA ARG A 65 -6.18 12.10 8.81
C ARG A 65 -6.01 13.51 8.24
N GLY A 66 -4.86 14.15 8.48
CA GLY A 66 -4.54 15.49 7.97
C GLY A 66 -4.01 15.51 6.53
N CYS A 67 -3.47 14.39 6.03
CA CYS A 67 -2.77 14.31 4.75
C CYS A 67 -3.69 13.86 3.60
N LYS A 68 -4.71 14.63 3.27
CA LYS A 68 -5.61 14.30 2.14
C LYS A 68 -4.88 14.31 0.81
N GLY A 69 -5.07 13.26 0.01
CA GLY A 69 -4.52 13.11 -1.34
C GLY A 69 -3.07 12.59 -1.38
N LEU A 70 -2.44 12.33 -0.24
CA LEU A 70 -1.07 11.80 -0.20
C LEU A 70 -1.05 10.33 -0.62
N GLU A 71 -0.25 9.99 -1.63
CA GLU A 71 0.05 8.61 -1.98
C GLU A 71 1.18 8.09 -1.08
N ILE A 72 0.86 7.08 -0.26
CA ILE A 72 1.78 6.54 0.75
C ILE A 72 2.32 5.16 0.40
N LEU A 73 1.75 4.52 -0.63
CA LEU A 73 2.29 3.30 -1.22
C LEU A 73 1.96 3.32 -2.71
N HIS A 74 2.98 3.14 -3.55
CA HIS A 74 2.83 2.93 -4.98
C HIS A 74 3.75 1.79 -5.41
N ILE A 75 3.18 0.70 -5.91
CA ILE A 75 3.94 -0.43 -6.44
C ILE A 75 3.48 -0.66 -7.88
N GLU A 76 4.35 -0.34 -8.85
CA GLU A 76 4.07 -0.48 -10.28
C GLU A 76 4.93 -1.57 -10.92
N GLY A 77 4.30 -2.53 -11.59
CA GLY A 77 4.89 -3.58 -12.42
C GLY A 77 5.32 -3.06 -13.79
N HIS A 78 6.22 -3.80 -14.44
CA HIS A 78 6.82 -3.41 -15.72
C HIS A 78 5.82 -3.36 -16.89
N ASP A 79 4.62 -3.87 -16.67
CA ASP A 79 3.49 -3.95 -17.60
C ASP A 79 2.42 -2.88 -17.33
N GLY A 80 2.70 -1.90 -16.46
CA GLY A 80 1.76 -0.82 -16.07
C GLY A 80 0.72 -1.24 -15.03
N THR A 81 0.79 -2.48 -14.52
CA THR A 81 -0.03 -2.96 -13.40
C THR A 81 0.42 -2.28 -12.11
N PHE A 82 -0.47 -1.63 -11.36
CA PHE A 82 -0.09 -0.99 -10.11
C PHE A 82 -1.09 -1.17 -8.95
N ILE A 83 -0.55 -1.08 -7.74
CA ILE A 83 -1.32 -0.92 -6.51
C ILE A 83 -0.91 0.41 -5.87
N SER A 84 -1.90 1.27 -5.63
CA SER A 84 -1.71 2.57 -4.98
C SER A 84 -2.62 2.71 -3.76
N ILE A 85 -2.06 3.20 -2.65
CA ILE A 85 -2.79 3.60 -1.46
C ILE A 85 -2.66 5.12 -1.31
N THR A 86 -3.78 5.83 -1.49
CA THR A 86 -3.87 7.28 -1.33
C THR A 86 -4.72 7.61 -0.11
N LEU A 87 -4.32 8.59 0.69
CA LEU A 87 -5.03 9.05 1.89
C LEU A 87 -6.23 9.95 1.59
#